data_AF-A0A2A3XJN0-F1
#
_entry.id   AF-A0A2A3XJN0-F1
#
_cell.length_a   1.000
_cell.length_b   1.000
_cell.length_c   1.000
_cell.angle_alpha   90.00
_cell.angle_beta   90.00
_cell.angle_gamma   90.00
#
_symmetry.space_group_name_H-M   'P 1'
#
loop_
_entity.id
_entity.type
_entity.pdbx_description
1 polymer ?
#
loop_
_entity_poly.entity_id
_entity_poly.type
_entity_poly.pdbx_seq_one_letter_code
_entity_poly.pdbx_strand_id
1 'polypeptide(L)'
;MGSNPSQPKPTWQQSIKSPLIFSLIAGIIAAVVASISATGGGDNPLRVDIGLIAFGVAFVASLVVISVLAMASKENPRELSEGSGVNRASDQPTQKQPGQK
;
A
#
# COMPACT_ATOMS: atom_id res chain seq x y z
N MET A 1 38.71 -16.26 -4.06
CA MET A 1 37.39 -16.70 -4.56
C MET A 1 36.30 -16.05 -3.72
N GLY A 2 35.57 -15.07 -4.27
CA GLY A 2 34.40 -14.50 -3.61
C GLY A 2 33.14 -15.26 -4.06
N SER A 3 32.56 -16.07 -3.18
CA SER A 3 31.22 -16.62 -3.39
C SER A 3 30.20 -15.62 -2.85
N ASN A 4 29.63 -14.80 -3.73
CA ASN A 4 28.49 -13.96 -3.40
C ASN A 4 27.23 -14.81 -3.67
N PRO A 5 26.49 -15.27 -2.64
CA PRO A 5 25.29 -16.04 -2.89
C PRO A 5 24.24 -15.11 -3.50
N SER A 6 23.88 -15.37 -4.75
CA SER A 6 22.78 -14.72 -5.47
C SER A 6 21.52 -14.76 -4.60
N GLN A 7 21.23 -13.66 -3.90
CA GLN A 7 20.02 -13.52 -3.09
C GLN A 7 18.82 -13.78 -4.00
N PRO A 8 18.00 -14.82 -3.73
CA PRO A 8 16.84 -15.12 -4.56
C PRO A 8 15.88 -13.93 -4.46
N LYS A 9 15.66 -13.23 -5.58
CA LYS A 9 14.66 -12.16 -5.67
C LYS A 9 13.32 -12.73 -5.19
N PRO A 10 12.65 -12.12 -4.21
CA PRO A 10 11.35 -12.61 -3.76
C PRO A 10 10.41 -12.63 -4.96
N THR A 11 9.82 -13.80 -5.21
CA THR A 11 8.83 -13.99 -6.26
C THR A 11 7.61 -13.09 -5.96
N TRP A 12 6.98 -12.54 -6.99
CA TRP A 12 5.83 -11.64 -6.86
C TRP A 12 4.71 -12.21 -5.96
N GLN A 13 4.51 -13.53 -5.99
CA GLN A 13 3.57 -14.24 -5.13
C GLN A 13 3.95 -14.17 -3.64
N GLN A 14 5.24 -14.12 -3.31
CA GLN A 14 5.73 -14.00 -1.94
C GLN A 14 5.39 -12.64 -1.35
N SER A 15 5.44 -11.57 -2.16
CA SER A 15 5.16 -10.19 -1.73
C SER A 15 3.69 -9.94 -1.43
N ILE A 16 2.77 -10.66 -2.07
CA ILE A 16 1.32 -10.46 -1.89
C ILE A 16 0.74 -11.38 -0.81
N LYS A 17 1.37 -12.54 -0.57
CA LYS A 17 0.92 -13.50 0.45
C LYS A 17 0.81 -12.87 1.84
N SER A 18 1.79 -12.06 2.25
CA SER A 18 1.80 -11.48 3.59
C SER A 18 0.63 -10.51 3.83
N PRO A 19 0.39 -9.48 2.97
CA PRO A 19 -0.82 -8.65 3.03
C PRO A 19 -2.14 -9.44 3.04
N LEU A 20 -2.22 -10.48 2.21
CA LEU A 20 -3.43 -11.26 2.02
C LEU A 20 -3.78 -12.08 3.26
N ILE A 21 -2.81 -12.80 3.83
CA ILE A 21 -3.00 -13.62 5.02
C ILE A 21 -3.33 -12.74 6.23
N PHE A 22 -2.64 -11.61 6.39
CA PHE A 22 -2.94 -10.66 7.45
C PHE A 22 -4.40 -10.18 7.39
N SER A 23 -4.83 -9.76 6.20
CA SER A 23 -6.21 -9.28 5.99
C SER A 23 -7.23 -10.38 6.26
N LEU A 24 -6.93 -11.62 5.85
CA LEU A 24 -7.81 -12.77 6.09
C LEU A 24 -8.01 -13.03 7.59
N ILE A 25 -6.93 -13.03 8.37
CA ILE A 25 -7.01 -13.23 9.83
C ILE A 25 -7.79 -12.09 10.48
N ALA A 26 -7.52 -10.84 10.11
CA ALA A 26 -8.26 -9.69 10.61
C ALA A 26 -9.77 -9.80 10.30
N GLY A 27 -10.13 -10.23 9.09
CA GLY A 27 -11.50 -10.52 8.71
C GLY A 27 -12.14 -11.58 9.59
N ILE A 28 -11.46 -12.72 9.84
CA ILE A 28 -11.99 -13.81 10.67
C ILE A 28 -12.25 -13.32 12.11
N ILE A 29 -11.32 -12.55 12.67
CA ILE A 29 -11.49 -11.96 14.02
C ILE A 29 -12.73 -11.06 14.04
N ALA A 30 -12.86 -10.16 13.06
CA ALA A 30 -14.03 -9.28 12.95
C ALA A 30 -15.34 -10.08 12.81
N ALA A 31 -15.33 -11.18 12.04
CA ALA A 31 -16.47 -12.06 11.86
C ALA A 31 -16.94 -12.68 13.18
N VAL A 32 -16.00 -13.22 13.96
CA VAL A 32 -16.29 -13.87 15.25
C VAL A 32 -16.81 -12.85 16.24
N VAL A 33 -16.13 -11.70 16.37
CA VAL A 33 -16.54 -10.63 17.27
C VAL A 33 -17.94 -10.12 16.89
N ALA A 34 -18.17 -9.80 15.62
CA ALA A 34 -19.47 -9.31 15.16
C ALA A 34 -20.58 -10.35 15.32
N SER A 35 -20.31 -11.62 15.03
CA SER A 35 -21.30 -12.71 15.19
C SER A 35 -21.78 -12.83 16.63
N ILE A 36 -20.87 -12.72 17.60
CA ILE A 36 -21.18 -12.81 19.03
C ILE A 36 -21.82 -11.50 19.53
N SER A 37 -21.27 -10.34 19.16
CA SER A 37 -21.80 -9.05 19.60
C SER A 37 -23.21 -8.79 19.06
N ALA A 38 -23.52 -9.24 17.83
CA ALA A 38 -24.83 -9.03 17.20
C ALA A 38 -25.94 -9.94 17.77
N THR A 39 -25.63 -10.98 18.54
CA THR A 39 -26.67 -11.78 19.22
C THR A 39 -27.30 -11.02 20.39
N GLY A 40 -26.60 -10.04 20.96
CA GLY A 40 -27.11 -9.23 22.08
C GLY A 40 -27.40 -10.02 23.37
N GLY A 41 -26.94 -11.27 23.50
CA GLY A 41 -27.20 -12.14 24.65
C GLY A 41 -27.07 -13.63 24.32
N GLY A 42 -27.01 -14.49 25.36
CA GLY A 42 -26.74 -15.93 25.22
C GLY A 42 -27.89 -16.77 24.68
N ASP A 43 -29.14 -16.31 24.79
CA ASP A 43 -30.33 -17.04 24.34
C ASP A 43 -30.72 -16.74 22.88
N ASN A 44 -29.98 -15.88 22.20
CA ASN A 44 -30.26 -15.49 20.81
C ASN A 44 -29.44 -16.32 19.82
N PRO A 45 -30.01 -16.65 18.65
CA PRO A 45 -29.29 -17.37 17.62
C PRO A 45 -28.07 -16.56 17.12
N LEU A 46 -27.00 -17.27 16.77
CA LEU A 46 -25.77 -16.66 16.26
C LEU A 46 -26.06 -15.93 14.93
N ARG A 47 -25.72 -14.64 14.86
CA ARG A 47 -25.90 -13.81 13.67
C ARG A 47 -24.74 -13.99 12.69
N VAL A 48 -24.70 -15.17 12.06
CA VAL A 48 -23.67 -15.54 11.06
C VAL A 48 -23.73 -14.63 9.83
N ASP A 49 -24.91 -14.13 9.49
CA ASP A 49 -25.13 -13.11 8.46
C ASP A 49 -24.33 -11.83 8.74
N ILE A 50 -24.47 -11.28 9.94
CA ILE A 50 -23.74 -10.10 10.38
C ILE A 50 -22.24 -10.38 10.48
N GLY A 51 -21.86 -11.57 10.98
CA GLY A 51 -20.48 -12.03 10.98
C GLY A 51 -19.83 -12.03 9.60
N LEU A 52 -20.53 -12.55 8.60
CA LEU A 52 -20.03 -12.66 7.23
C LEU A 52 -19.93 -11.29 6.54
N ILE A 53 -20.87 -10.39 6.81
CA ILE A 53 -20.78 -9.00 6.36
C ILE A 53 -19.58 -8.31 7.01
N ALA A 54 -19.42 -8.44 8.34
CA ALA A 54 -18.31 -7.85 9.07
C ALA A 54 -16.96 -8.41 8.61
N PHE A 55 -16.87 -9.71 8.33
CA PHE A 55 -15.71 -10.34 7.70
C PHE A 55 -15.35 -9.63 6.40
N GLY A 56 -16.31 -9.51 5.47
CA GLY A 56 -16.07 -8.93 4.16
C GLY A 56 -15.63 -7.47 4.25
N VAL A 57 -16.30 -6.67 5.09
CA VAL A 57 -15.97 -5.26 5.30
C VAL A 57 -14.55 -5.11 5.89
N ALA A 58 -14.24 -5.85 6.97
CA ALA A 58 -12.94 -5.76 7.63
C ALA A 58 -11.80 -6.25 6.72
N PHE A 59 -12.05 -7.31 5.94
CA PHE A 59 -11.08 -7.85 4.98
C PHE A 59 -10.75 -6.81 3.90
N VAL A 60 -11.77 -6.23 3.26
CA VAL A 60 -11.58 -5.21 2.21
C VAL A 60 -10.94 -3.95 2.79
N ALA A 61 -11.40 -3.47 3.95
CA ALA A 61 -10.81 -2.31 4.62
C ALA A 61 -9.31 -2.53 4.91
N SER A 62 -8.93 -3.71 5.39
CA SER A 62 -7.53 -4.07 5.63
C SER A 62 -6.71 -4.05 4.34
N LEU A 63 -7.23 -4.61 3.24
CA LEU A 63 -6.57 -4.56 1.93
C LEU A 63 -6.37 -3.12 1.44
N VAL A 64 -7.36 -2.26 1.62
CA VAL A 64 -7.27 -0.84 1.24
C VAL A 64 -6.17 -0.15 2.05
N VAL A 65 -6.14 -0.32 3.37
CA VAL A 65 -5.12 0.28 4.24
C VAL A 65 -3.72 -0.20 3.85
N ILE A 66 -3.54 -1.50 3.64
CA ILE A 66 -2.24 -2.07 3.24
C ILE A 66 -1.84 -1.57 1.84
N SER A 67 -2.79 -1.45 0.93
CA SER A 67 -2.53 -0.93 -0.43
C SER A 67 -2.05 0.51 -0.38
N VAL A 68 -2.70 1.36 0.43
CA VAL A 68 -2.28 2.75 0.63
C VAL A 68 -0.89 2.81 1.25
N LEU A 69 -0.62 1.98 2.28
CA LEU A 69 0.67 1.94 2.94
C LEU A 69 1.79 1.44 2.00
N ALA A 70 1.49 0.46 1.15
CA ALA A 70 2.41 -0.06 0.14
C ALA A 70 2.75 1.00 -0.92
N MET A 71 1.79 1.82 -1.33
CA MET A 71 2.05 2.97 -2.21
C MET A 71 2.89 4.03 -1.50
N ALA A 72 2.58 4.35 -0.25
CA ALA A 72 3.32 5.35 0.54
C ALA A 72 4.76 4.92 0.83
N SER A 73 4.99 3.62 0.97
CA SER A 73 6.31 3.03 1.25
C SER A 73 7.14 2.79 -0.01
N LYS A 74 6.55 2.95 -1.20
CA LYS A 74 7.26 2.76 -2.47
C LYS A 74 8.20 3.94 -2.71
N GLU A 75 9.49 3.68 -2.70
CA GLU A 75 10.52 4.67 -3.02
C GLU A 75 10.29 5.24 -4.43
N ASN A 76 10.34 6.57 -4.56
CA ASN A 76 10.28 7.23 -5.86
C ASN A 76 11.62 6.98 -6.60
N PRO A 77 11.61 6.49 -7.85
CA PRO A 77 12.84 6.36 -8.63
C PRO A 77 13.56 7.71 -8.71
N ARG A 78 14.89 7.69 -8.51
CA ARG A 78 15.71 8.92 -8.43
C ARG A 78 15.54 9.82 -9.65
N GLU A 79 15.25 9.20 -10.79
CA GLU A 79 15.00 9.78 -12.11
C GLU A 79 13.74 10.68 -12.15
N LEU A 80 12.73 10.37 -11.33
CA LEU A 80 11.52 11.21 -11.17
C LEU A 80 11.68 12.29 -10.08
N SER A 81 12.71 12.19 -9.24
CA SER A 81 13.02 13.19 -8.20
C SER A 81 13.98 14.29 -8.68
N GLU A 82 14.57 14.18 -9.88
CA GLU A 82 15.50 15.20 -10.39
C GLU A 82 14.83 16.55 -10.72
N GLY A 83 13.49 16.61 -10.67
CA GLY A 83 12.73 17.77 -11.10
C GLY A 83 12.84 17.92 -12.62
N SER A 84 11.75 18.30 -13.28
CA SER A 84 11.71 18.30 -14.74
C SER A 84 12.79 19.19 -15.40
N GLY A 85 13.48 20.07 -14.66
CA GLY A 85 14.64 20.86 -15.14
C GLY A 85 14.35 21.84 -16.28
N VAL A 86 13.17 21.76 -16.90
CA VAL A 86 12.73 22.48 -18.10
C VAL A 86 12.53 23.98 -17.91
N ASN A 87 12.81 24.52 -16.72
CA ASN A 87 12.77 25.96 -16.45
C ASN A 87 14.02 26.50 -15.73
N ARG A 88 15.22 25.95 -16.00
CA ARG A 88 16.49 26.62 -15.62
C ARG A 88 16.89 27.78 -16.55
N ALA A 89 16.05 28.16 -17.51
CA ALA A 89 16.33 29.30 -18.41
C ALA A 89 16.10 30.69 -17.77
N SER A 90 15.66 30.78 -16.51
CA SER A 90 15.43 32.08 -15.85
C SER A 90 16.69 32.73 -15.28
N ASP A 91 17.84 32.04 -15.28
CA ASP A 91 19.10 32.51 -14.70
C ASP A 91 20.17 32.86 -15.76
N GLN A 92 19.77 32.97 -17.03
CA GLN A 92 20.59 33.69 -18.02
C GLN A 92 20.11 35.14 -18.07
N PRO A 93 20.75 36.08 -17.34
CA PRO A 93 20.58 37.48 -17.67
C PRO A 93 21.04 37.61 -19.12
N THR A 94 20.13 38.04 -19.99
CA THR A 94 20.43 38.33 -21.39
C THR A 94 21.57 39.35 -21.41
N GLN A 95 22.80 38.88 -21.52
CA GLN A 95 23.97 39.74 -21.68
C GLN A 95 23.86 40.27 -23.10
N LYS A 96 23.26 41.47 -23.22
CA LYS A 96 23.24 42.23 -24.47
C LYS A 96 24.69 42.33 -24.95
N GLN A 97 24.99 41.62 -26.04
CA GLN A 97 26.23 41.78 -26.78
C GLN A 97 26.29 43.21 -27.33
N PRO A 98 27.31 44.01 -27.00
CA PRO A 98 27.54 45.30 -27.63
C PRO A 98 28.15 45.07 -29.01
N GLY A 99 27.40 45.33 -30.08
CA GLY A 99 27.97 45.35 -31.43
C GLY A 99 27.11 44.84 -32.59
N GLN A 100 25.79 45.00 -32.57
CA GLN A 100 25.00 44.90 -33.80
C GLN A 100 25.14 46.23 -34.56
N LYS A 101 25.82 46.16 -35.72
CA LYS A 101 25.99 47.25 -36.69
C LYS A 101 24.68 47.59 -37.40
#